data_AF-A0A1U7ZGH0-F1
#
_entry.id   AF-A0A1U7ZGH0-F1
#
_cell.length_a   1.000
_cell.length_b   1.000
_cell.length_c   1.000
_cell.angle_alpha   90.00
_cell.angle_beta   90.00
_cell.angle_gamma   90.00
#
_symmetry.space_group_name_H-M   'P 1'
#
loop_
_entity.id
_entity.type
_entity.pdbx_description
1 polymer ?
#
loop_
_entity_poly.entity_id
_entity_poly.type
_entity_poly.pdbx_seq_one_letter_code
_entity_poly.pdbx_strand_id
1 'polypeptide(L)'
;MQALSASVIRRLGGGSFMSVAGSSRESGRLPREVKGILQSLASGWNDVADSKALQVIPLKGAMTNEVYEIKWPTRAGEPARKVLVRVYGEGVDTFFDRTDEIRTFEFMSKNGQGPRLLGRFPNGRIEEFIHARTLSASDLRDPEISALIASKLREFHDIEMPGPKNVTLWDRLRKFLNAAKSLSSPEESKSFCLDKMEEEICILERRLSGNYQRIGFCHNDLQYGNIMMDEESKSITIIDYEYASYNPVAYDIANHFCEMVADYHTETPHVLDFSKYPGDQPGDLEVEQLVQDVEKYTLASHLFWGLWGIISARVNVIDFDYMEYSRQRFQQYWLTK
;
A
#
# COMPACT_ATOMS: atom_id res chain seq x y z
N MET A 1 11.03 -12.76 3.41
CA MET A 1 9.57 -12.95 3.31
C MET A 1 9.06 -11.69 2.65
N GLN A 2 8.62 -11.74 1.40
CA GLN A 2 8.20 -10.53 0.68
C GLN A 2 6.96 -9.94 1.35
N ALA A 3 6.89 -8.61 1.34
CA ALA A 3 5.78 -7.85 1.82
C ALA A 3 4.54 -8.26 1.04
N LEU A 4 3.54 -8.66 1.79
CA LEU A 4 2.19 -8.47 1.35
C LEU A 4 1.87 -7.00 1.71
N SER A 5 1.18 -6.31 0.80
CA SER A 5 0.49 -5.01 0.94
C SER A 5 0.22 -4.55 2.38
N ALA A 6 0.13 -3.24 2.62
CA ALA A 6 -0.39 -2.56 3.82
C ALA A 6 -1.74 -3.05 4.38
N SER A 7 -2.31 -4.07 3.76
CA SER A 7 -3.27 -4.99 4.31
C SER A 7 -2.71 -6.06 5.26
N VAL A 8 -1.43 -6.04 5.64
CA VAL A 8 -0.79 -7.20 6.28
C VAL A 8 -0.26 -6.87 7.66
N ILE A 9 -1.03 -7.34 8.64
CA ILE A 9 -0.57 -7.60 10.00
C ILE A 9 -0.54 -9.11 10.19
N ARG A 10 0.61 -9.63 10.59
CA ARG A 10 0.82 -11.05 10.88
C ARG A 10 -0.04 -11.48 12.08
N ARG A 11 -0.85 -12.53 11.91
CA ARG A 11 -1.20 -13.43 13.02
C ARG A 11 0.07 -14.21 13.42
N LEU A 12 0.63 -13.88 14.57
CA LEU A 12 1.45 -14.81 15.36
C LEU A 12 0.78 -14.96 16.73
N GLY A 13 -0.05 -15.99 16.90
CA GLY A 13 -0.67 -16.30 18.18
C GLY A 13 -1.74 -17.37 18.04
N GLY A 14 -1.49 -18.54 18.61
CA GLY A 14 -2.42 -19.66 18.60
C GLY A 14 -3.67 -19.37 19.42
N GLY A 15 -4.83 -19.42 18.77
CA GLY A 15 -6.14 -19.35 19.41
C GLY A 15 -7.10 -20.24 18.64
N SER A 16 -7.55 -21.32 19.27
CA SER A 16 -8.65 -22.16 18.79
C SER A 16 -9.96 -21.37 18.89
N PHE A 17 -10.80 -21.35 17.86
CA PHE A 17 -12.17 -21.90 17.91
C PHE A 17 -13.09 -21.49 16.72
N MET A 18 -13.92 -22.49 16.37
CA MET A 18 -15.27 -22.49 15.77
C MET A 18 -15.52 -21.97 14.35
N SER A 19 -15.80 -22.94 13.47
CA SER A 19 -16.33 -22.79 12.12
C SER A 19 -17.80 -22.36 12.13
N VAL A 20 -18.13 -21.34 11.33
CA VAL A 20 -19.49 -21.13 10.82
C VAL A 20 -19.51 -21.54 9.36
N ALA A 21 -20.46 -22.42 9.01
CA ALA A 21 -20.55 -23.11 7.74
C ALA A 21 -20.96 -22.18 6.58
N GLY A 22 -20.14 -22.14 5.52
CA GLY A 22 -20.43 -21.51 4.24
C GLY A 22 -19.43 -21.99 3.17
N SER A 23 -19.93 -22.74 2.18
CA SER A 23 -19.27 -23.32 0.98
C SER A 23 -17.75 -23.57 1.02
N SER A 24 -17.34 -24.83 1.10
CA SER A 24 -15.98 -25.31 0.93
C SER A 24 -15.43 -25.04 -0.48
N ARG A 25 -14.65 -23.96 -0.65
CA ARG A 25 -13.64 -23.87 -1.73
C ARG A 25 -12.35 -24.53 -1.22
N GLU A 26 -11.86 -25.54 -1.94
CA GLU A 26 -10.64 -26.29 -1.60
C GLU A 26 -9.44 -25.34 -1.44
N SER A 27 -8.95 -25.21 -0.20
CA SER A 27 -7.78 -24.41 0.12
C SER A 27 -6.52 -24.99 -0.55
N GLY A 28 -5.89 -24.21 -1.43
CA GLY A 28 -4.56 -24.52 -2.00
C GLY A 28 -4.51 -24.98 -3.46
N ARG A 29 -5.61 -24.94 -4.22
CA ARG A 29 -5.56 -25.21 -5.67
C ARG A 29 -5.55 -23.92 -6.48
N LEU A 30 -4.42 -23.65 -7.14
CA LEU A 30 -4.36 -22.64 -8.21
C LEU A 30 -5.43 -22.92 -9.28
N PRO A 31 -6.07 -21.88 -9.85
CA PRO A 31 -6.97 -22.04 -10.99
C PRO A 31 -6.29 -22.83 -12.12
N ARG A 32 -7.03 -23.69 -12.82
CA ARG A 32 -6.48 -24.59 -13.86
C ARG A 32 -5.75 -23.81 -14.96
N GLU A 33 -6.27 -22.64 -15.33
CA GLU A 33 -5.72 -21.74 -16.33
C GLU A 33 -4.32 -21.22 -15.95
N VAL A 34 -4.10 -20.94 -14.66
CA VAL A 34 -2.82 -20.44 -14.15
C VAL A 34 -1.72 -21.49 -14.32
N LYS A 35 -2.04 -22.78 -14.13
CA LYS A 35 -1.05 -23.86 -14.30
C LYS A 35 -0.48 -23.93 -15.71
N GLY A 36 -1.30 -23.68 -16.75
CA GLY A 36 -0.83 -23.67 -18.13
C GLY A 36 0.16 -22.54 -18.41
N ILE A 37 -0.13 -21.34 -17.92
CA ILE A 37 0.75 -20.17 -18.05
C ILE A 37 2.07 -20.41 -17.29
N LEU A 38 1.99 -20.89 -16.04
CA LEU A 38 3.16 -21.21 -15.23
C LEU A 38 4.06 -22.28 -15.88
N GLN A 39 3.48 -23.31 -16.49
CA GLN A 39 4.23 -24.33 -17.22
C GLN A 39 4.91 -23.76 -18.47
N SER A 40 4.22 -22.89 -19.21
CA SER A 40 4.80 -22.24 -20.39
C SER A 40 5.97 -21.33 -20.01
N LEU A 41 5.84 -20.57 -18.90
CA LEU A 41 6.93 -19.74 -18.37
C LEU A 41 8.13 -20.58 -17.97
N ALA A 42 7.91 -21.62 -17.15
CA ALA A 42 8.98 -22.50 -16.66
C ALA A 42 9.68 -23.27 -17.80
N SER A 43 8.96 -23.63 -18.86
CA SER A 43 9.55 -24.31 -20.03
C SER A 43 10.41 -23.39 -20.90
N GLY A 44 10.25 -22.06 -20.77
CA GLY A 44 11.10 -21.09 -21.44
C GLY A 44 12.43 -20.80 -20.71
N TRP A 45 12.60 -21.34 -19.50
CA TRP A 45 13.80 -21.13 -18.68
C TRP A 45 14.73 -22.35 -18.74
N ASN A 46 15.98 -22.12 -19.16
CA ASN A 46 16.95 -23.20 -19.39
C ASN A 46 17.46 -23.87 -18.09
N ASP A 47 17.34 -23.17 -16.97
CA ASP A 47 17.82 -23.56 -15.65
C ASP A 47 16.79 -24.33 -14.81
N VAL A 48 15.52 -24.34 -15.21
CA VAL A 48 14.49 -25.17 -14.57
C VAL A 48 14.72 -26.65 -14.91
N ALA A 49 14.83 -27.49 -13.89
CA ALA A 49 15.09 -28.92 -14.07
C ALA A 49 13.83 -29.69 -14.52
N ASP A 50 12.66 -29.34 -13.96
CA ASP A 50 11.37 -29.91 -14.34
C ASP A 50 10.28 -28.83 -14.21
N SER A 51 9.65 -28.48 -15.35
CA SER A 51 8.59 -27.47 -15.41
C SER A 51 7.30 -27.90 -14.68
N LYS A 52 7.14 -29.21 -14.40
CA LYS A 52 6.00 -29.77 -13.66
C LYS A 52 6.24 -29.87 -12.15
N ALA A 53 7.49 -29.79 -11.69
CA ALA A 53 7.86 -29.86 -10.27
C ALA A 53 7.62 -28.53 -9.52
N LEU A 54 6.50 -27.86 -9.80
CA LEU A 54 6.16 -26.58 -9.20
C LEU A 54 5.65 -26.75 -7.77
N GLN A 55 6.17 -25.96 -6.84
CA GLN A 55 5.67 -25.88 -5.47
C GLN A 55 4.80 -24.63 -5.35
N VAL A 56 3.60 -24.79 -4.81
CA VAL A 56 2.66 -23.69 -4.53
C VAL A 56 2.69 -23.39 -3.04
N ILE A 57 3.09 -22.18 -2.66
CA ILE A 57 3.15 -21.75 -1.27
C ILE A 57 2.19 -20.56 -1.10
N PRO A 58 1.05 -20.74 -0.41
CA PRO A 58 0.16 -19.63 -0.12
C PRO A 58 0.84 -18.64 0.83
N LEU A 59 0.89 -17.37 0.43
CA LEU A 59 1.36 -16.28 1.27
C LEU A 59 0.16 -15.71 2.03
N LYS A 60 0.12 -15.93 3.35
CA LYS A 60 -0.95 -15.43 4.21
C LYS A 60 -0.72 -13.96 4.55
N GLY A 61 -1.74 -13.13 4.32
CA GLY A 61 -1.80 -11.77 4.88
C GLY A 61 -2.45 -10.73 3.99
N ALA A 62 -2.50 -10.88 2.67
CA ALA A 62 -3.11 -9.86 1.81
C ALA A 62 -4.64 -9.75 2.02
N MET A 63 -5.17 -8.54 2.23
CA MET A 63 -6.62 -8.30 2.44
C MET A 63 -7.40 -8.39 1.14
N THR A 64 -6.84 -7.88 0.06
CA THR A 64 -7.56 -7.60 -1.18
C THR A 64 -7.39 -8.69 -2.24
N ASN A 65 -6.34 -9.49 -2.11
CA ASN A 65 -5.92 -10.46 -3.12
C ASN A 65 -5.38 -11.73 -2.46
N GLU A 66 -5.61 -12.90 -3.04
CA GLU A 66 -4.89 -14.12 -2.64
C GLU A 66 -3.54 -14.16 -3.35
N VAL A 67 -2.46 -14.32 -2.59
CA VAL A 67 -1.10 -14.32 -3.15
C VAL A 67 -0.45 -15.68 -2.92
N TYR A 68 0.14 -16.23 -3.98
CA TYR A 68 0.83 -17.52 -3.96
C TYR A 68 2.26 -17.35 -4.49
N GLU A 69 3.25 -17.79 -3.72
CA GLU A 69 4.63 -17.95 -4.18
C GLU A 69 4.75 -19.30 -4.89
N ILE A 70 5.21 -19.27 -6.14
CA ILE A 70 5.45 -20.48 -6.93
C ILE A 70 6.95 -20.67 -7.05
N LYS A 71 7.43 -21.88 -6.75
CA LYS A 71 8.85 -22.23 -6.84
C LYS A 71 9.08 -23.39 -7.79
N TRP A 72 10.17 -23.32 -8.56
CA TRP A 72 10.69 -24.45 -9.30
C TRP A 72 12.11 -24.79 -8.86
N PRO A 73 12.44 -26.10 -8.73
CA PRO A 73 13.82 -26.51 -8.57
C PRO A 73 14.60 -26.22 -9.85
N THR A 74 15.74 -25.59 -9.68
CA THR A 74 16.75 -25.36 -10.72
C THR A 74 17.77 -26.49 -10.74
N ARG A 75 18.61 -26.53 -11.78
CA ARG A 75 19.74 -27.47 -11.85
C ARG A 75 20.71 -27.22 -10.69
N ALA A 76 21.41 -28.28 -10.26
CA ALA A 76 22.22 -28.27 -9.05
C ALA A 76 23.22 -27.10 -9.01
N GLY A 77 23.10 -26.24 -7.99
CA GLY A 77 23.98 -25.09 -7.75
C GLY A 77 23.33 -23.72 -7.94
N GLU A 78 22.17 -23.62 -8.60
CA GLU A 78 21.47 -22.35 -8.84
C GLU A 78 20.30 -22.15 -7.85
N PRO A 79 19.96 -20.91 -7.47
CA PRO A 79 18.80 -20.64 -6.63
C PRO A 79 17.50 -21.00 -7.36
N ALA A 80 16.53 -21.53 -6.62
CA ALA A 80 15.22 -21.89 -7.17
C ALA A 80 14.55 -20.69 -7.87
N ARG A 81 13.96 -20.93 -9.04
CA ARG A 81 13.16 -19.92 -9.75
C ARG A 81 11.86 -19.67 -9.02
N LYS A 82 11.48 -18.41 -8.89
CA LYS A 82 10.29 -17.99 -8.16
C LYS A 82 9.47 -17.00 -8.96
N VAL A 83 8.14 -17.11 -8.82
CA VAL A 83 7.19 -16.08 -9.27
C VAL A 83 6.09 -15.90 -8.23
N LEU A 84 5.39 -14.78 -8.31
CA LEU A 84 4.16 -14.56 -7.55
C LEU A 84 2.94 -14.71 -8.46
N VAL A 85 1.92 -15.39 -7.95
CA VAL A 85 0.58 -15.40 -8.54
C VAL A 85 -0.31 -14.60 -7.61
N ARG A 86 -0.93 -13.55 -8.13
CA ARG A 86 -1.92 -12.74 -7.43
C ARG A 86 -3.28 -13.00 -8.04
N VAL A 87 -4.21 -13.49 -7.23
CA VAL A 87 -5.62 -13.69 -7.61
C VAL A 87 -6.43 -12.57 -6.98
N TYR A 88 -7.18 -11.85 -7.79
CA TYR A 88 -7.97 -10.70 -7.35
C TYR A 88 -9.18 -11.18 -6.53
N GLY A 89 -9.34 -10.61 -5.32
CA GLY A 89 -10.52 -10.84 -4.49
C GLY A 89 -11.71 -9.95 -4.87
N GLU A 90 -12.91 -10.34 -4.43
CA GLU A 90 -14.13 -9.54 -4.54
C GLU A 90 -14.22 -8.54 -3.37
N GLY A 91 -14.83 -7.36 -3.59
CA GLY A 91 -15.22 -6.45 -2.50
C GLY A 91 -14.33 -5.23 -2.23
N VAL A 92 -13.44 -4.85 -3.15
CA VAL A 92 -12.52 -3.69 -2.97
C VAL A 92 -12.93 -2.42 -3.72
N ASP A 93 -14.04 -2.47 -4.47
CA ASP A 93 -14.52 -1.37 -5.33
C ASP A 93 -14.84 -0.08 -4.55
N THR A 94 -15.08 -0.21 -3.24
CA THR A 94 -15.25 0.92 -2.33
C THR A 94 -14.00 1.80 -2.28
N PHE A 95 -12.80 1.20 -2.29
CA PHE A 95 -11.54 1.92 -2.10
C PHE A 95 -10.90 2.37 -3.42
N PHE A 96 -10.85 1.50 -4.43
CA PHE A 96 -10.17 1.80 -5.70
C PHE A 96 -10.82 1.09 -6.90
N ASP A 97 -10.52 1.60 -8.09
CA ASP A 97 -10.98 1.03 -9.36
C ASP A 97 -9.98 -0.03 -9.85
N ARG A 98 -10.48 -1.26 -10.07
CA ARG A 98 -9.66 -2.39 -10.49
C ARG A 98 -9.04 -2.19 -11.88
N THR A 99 -9.73 -1.51 -12.78
CA THR A 99 -9.23 -1.20 -14.13
C THR A 99 -8.04 -0.27 -14.05
N ASP A 100 -8.13 0.75 -13.19
CA ASP A 100 -7.03 1.69 -12.93
C ASP A 100 -5.85 0.97 -12.27
N GLU A 101 -6.08 0.10 -11.29
CA GLU A 101 -5.03 -0.70 -10.64
C GLU A 101 -4.25 -1.54 -11.67
N ILE A 102 -4.95 -2.27 -12.55
CA ILE A 102 -4.34 -3.11 -13.58
C ILE A 102 -3.53 -2.24 -14.56
N ARG A 103 -4.09 -1.11 -15.00
CA ARG A 103 -3.42 -0.18 -15.93
C ARG A 103 -2.15 0.39 -15.31
N THR A 104 -2.21 0.83 -14.06
CA THR A 104 -1.06 1.36 -13.33
C THR A 104 0.02 0.29 -13.17
N PHE A 105 -0.35 -0.91 -12.71
CA PHE A 105 0.60 -2.00 -12.56
C PHE A 105 1.32 -2.34 -13.87
N GLU A 106 0.58 -2.48 -14.97
CA GLU A 106 1.16 -2.76 -16.28
C GLU A 106 2.14 -1.67 -16.73
N PHE A 107 1.80 -0.41 -16.47
CA PHE A 107 2.68 0.70 -16.81
C PHE A 107 3.95 0.67 -15.95
N MET A 108 3.84 0.47 -14.64
CA MET A 108 5.01 0.38 -13.75
C MET A 108 5.92 -0.78 -14.14
N SER A 109 5.34 -1.94 -14.43
CA SER A 109 6.07 -3.11 -14.91
C SER A 109 6.84 -2.84 -16.19
N LYS A 110 6.23 -2.14 -17.17
CA LYS A 110 6.88 -1.85 -18.46
C LYS A 110 8.02 -0.85 -18.33
N ASN A 111 7.94 0.07 -17.36
CA ASN A 111 8.94 1.10 -17.12
C ASN A 111 10.00 0.70 -16.08
N GLY A 112 9.98 -0.56 -15.60
CA GLY A 112 10.96 -1.05 -14.62
C GLY A 112 10.82 -0.39 -13.24
N GLN A 113 9.66 0.17 -12.91
CA GLN A 113 9.38 0.84 -11.64
C GLN A 113 8.73 -0.08 -10.60
N GLY A 114 8.71 -1.39 -10.88
CA GLY A 114 8.05 -2.42 -10.09
C GLY A 114 8.33 -3.83 -10.60
N PRO A 115 7.66 -4.85 -10.04
CA PRO A 115 7.81 -6.23 -10.49
C PRO A 115 7.34 -6.37 -11.95
N ARG A 116 8.04 -7.18 -12.74
CA ARG A 116 7.61 -7.47 -14.11
C ARG A 116 6.35 -8.32 -14.15
N LEU A 117 5.40 -7.92 -15.00
CA LEU A 117 4.23 -8.72 -15.35
C LEU A 117 4.66 -9.85 -16.29
N LEU A 118 4.57 -11.09 -15.81
CA LEU A 118 4.95 -12.29 -16.55
C LEU A 118 3.75 -12.95 -17.25
N GLY A 119 2.53 -12.72 -16.76
CA GLY A 119 1.32 -13.28 -17.37
C GLY A 119 0.03 -12.71 -16.80
N ARG A 120 -1.04 -12.76 -17.58
CA ARG A 120 -2.40 -12.36 -17.17
C ARG A 120 -3.37 -13.52 -17.30
N PHE A 121 -4.36 -13.54 -16.42
CA PHE A 121 -5.52 -14.42 -16.51
C PHE A 121 -6.76 -13.66 -16.04
N PRO A 122 -8.00 -14.13 -16.31
CA PRO A 122 -9.22 -13.35 -16.08
C PRO A 122 -9.34 -12.76 -14.66
N ASN A 123 -8.87 -13.50 -13.64
CA ASN A 123 -9.02 -13.14 -12.24
C ASN A 123 -7.68 -12.85 -11.55
N GLY A 124 -6.65 -12.43 -12.28
CA GLY A 124 -5.36 -12.15 -11.64
C GLY A 124 -4.18 -11.97 -12.59
N ARG A 125 -2.99 -11.99 -11.98
CA ARG A 125 -1.71 -11.77 -12.67
C ARG A 125 -0.61 -12.65 -12.10
N ILE A 126 0.41 -12.87 -12.93
CA ILE A 126 1.66 -13.53 -12.55
C ILE A 126 2.76 -12.46 -12.63
N GLU A 127 3.48 -12.29 -11.54
CA GLU A 127 4.47 -11.24 -11.33
C GLU A 127 5.85 -11.85 -11.08
N GLU A 128 6.90 -11.12 -11.44
CA GLU A 128 8.27 -11.43 -11.05
C GLU A 128 8.40 -11.47 -9.52
N PHE A 129 9.14 -12.46 -9.03
CA PHE A 129 9.51 -12.50 -7.61
C PHE A 129 10.71 -11.58 -7.37
N ILE A 130 10.52 -10.56 -6.53
CA ILE A 130 11.57 -9.62 -6.17
C ILE A 130 12.40 -10.24 -5.04
N HIS A 131 13.71 -10.37 -5.28
CA HIS A 131 14.65 -10.91 -4.31
C HIS A 131 15.14 -9.81 -3.35
N ALA A 132 14.22 -9.21 -2.61
CA ALA A 132 14.50 -8.15 -1.64
C ALA A 132 13.74 -8.39 -0.34
N ARG A 133 14.19 -7.74 0.75
CA ARG A 133 13.44 -7.73 2.02
C ARG A 133 12.48 -6.55 2.04
N THR A 134 11.35 -6.72 2.69
CA THR A 134 10.51 -5.58 3.08
C THR A 134 11.22 -4.77 4.15
N LEU A 135 11.02 -3.46 4.12
CA LEU A 135 11.42 -2.61 5.22
C LEU A 135 10.52 -2.82 6.46
N SER A 136 10.99 -2.32 7.58
CA SER A 136 10.32 -2.30 8.87
C SER A 136 10.14 -0.86 9.36
N ALA A 137 9.37 -0.67 10.43
CA ALA A 137 9.19 0.65 11.04
C ALA A 137 10.52 1.31 11.42
N SER A 138 11.49 0.53 11.93
CA SER A 138 12.81 1.06 12.28
C SER A 138 13.65 1.46 11.07
N ASP A 139 13.50 0.78 9.92
CA ASP A 139 14.27 1.12 8.71
C ASP A 139 13.91 2.51 8.17
N LEU A 140 12.65 2.96 8.33
CA LEU A 140 12.23 4.30 7.87
C LEU A 140 12.99 5.44 8.58
N ARG A 141 13.52 5.17 9.78
CA ARG A 141 14.25 6.13 10.61
C ARG A 141 15.76 6.05 10.42
N ASP A 142 16.25 5.04 9.70
CA ASP A 142 17.66 4.95 9.38
C ASP A 142 17.99 6.03 8.33
N PRO A 143 18.96 6.94 8.59
CA PRO A 143 19.24 8.04 7.68
C PRO A 143 19.70 7.60 6.28
N GLU A 144 20.45 6.49 6.18
CA GLU A 144 20.94 5.98 4.91
C GLU A 144 19.79 5.39 4.09
N ILE A 145 18.94 4.56 4.72
CA ILE A 145 17.76 3.99 4.08
C ILE A 145 16.76 5.09 3.70
N SER A 146 16.53 6.07 4.58
CA SER A 146 15.65 7.21 4.32
C SER A 146 16.10 8.02 3.10
N ALA A 147 17.41 8.24 2.93
CA ALA A 147 17.97 8.89 1.75
C ALA A 147 17.74 8.08 0.46
N LEU A 148 17.83 6.75 0.52
CA LEU A 148 17.52 5.86 -0.60
C LEU A 148 16.02 5.90 -0.95
N ILE A 149 15.14 5.91 0.06
CA ILE A 149 13.69 6.05 -0.14
C ILE A 149 13.38 7.40 -0.79
N ALA A 150 13.95 8.50 -0.30
CA ALA A 150 13.73 9.83 -0.86
C ALA A 150 14.17 9.92 -2.33
N SER A 151 15.33 9.32 -2.66
CA SER A 151 15.83 9.25 -4.03
C SER A 151 14.88 8.44 -4.92
N LYS A 152 14.41 7.28 -4.45
CA LYS A 152 13.49 6.45 -5.22
C LYS A 152 12.10 7.07 -5.37
N LEU A 153 11.62 7.75 -4.33
CA LEU A 153 10.35 8.45 -4.34
C LEU A 153 10.37 9.63 -5.33
N ARG A 154 11.50 10.32 -5.44
CA ARG A 154 11.71 11.34 -6.47
C ARG A 154 11.60 10.77 -7.88
N GLU A 155 12.25 9.64 -8.16
CA GLU A 155 12.08 8.94 -9.45
C GLU A 155 10.63 8.57 -9.71
N PHE A 156 9.92 8.10 -8.68
CA PHE A 156 8.52 7.72 -8.76
C PHE A 156 7.62 8.93 -9.12
N HIS A 157 7.87 10.09 -8.51
CA HIS A 157 7.13 11.32 -8.79
C HIS A 157 7.31 11.86 -10.21
N ASP A 158 8.43 11.55 -10.84
CA ASP A 158 8.76 11.96 -12.21
C ASP A 158 8.21 10.98 -13.28
N ILE A 159 7.49 9.92 -12.87
CA ILE A 159 6.81 9.00 -13.78
C ILE A 159 5.65 9.70 -14.50
N GLU A 160 5.66 9.67 -15.83
CA GLU A 160 4.59 10.21 -16.66
C GLU A 160 3.55 9.15 -17.01
N MET A 161 2.60 8.94 -16.09
CA MET A 161 1.44 8.09 -16.34
C MET A 161 0.51 8.70 -17.43
N PRO A 162 0.03 7.89 -18.41
CA PRO A 162 -0.91 8.36 -19.41
C PRO A 162 -2.23 8.83 -18.78
N GLY A 163 -2.69 10.03 -19.17
CA GLY A 163 -3.95 10.61 -18.71
C GLY A 163 -3.78 12.03 -18.18
N PRO A 164 -4.88 12.65 -17.70
CA PRO A 164 -4.81 13.99 -17.13
C PRO A 164 -4.09 14.00 -15.78
N LYS A 165 -3.25 15.01 -15.55
CA LYS A 165 -2.51 15.23 -14.28
C LYS A 165 -3.39 15.92 -13.23
N ASN A 166 -4.62 15.45 -13.05
CA ASN A 166 -5.57 16.02 -12.11
C ASN A 166 -5.29 15.53 -10.68
N VAL A 167 -5.41 16.43 -9.71
CA VAL A 167 -5.35 16.07 -8.28
C VAL A 167 -6.59 15.25 -7.91
N THR A 168 -6.38 14.09 -7.30
CA THR A 168 -7.46 13.14 -6.96
C THR A 168 -7.74 13.05 -5.46
N LEU A 169 -6.85 13.58 -4.63
CA LEU A 169 -6.91 13.55 -3.17
C LEU A 169 -8.26 14.03 -2.63
N TRP A 170 -8.72 15.20 -3.05
CA TRP A 170 -9.91 15.86 -2.49
C TRP A 170 -11.20 15.12 -2.84
N ASP A 171 -11.33 14.67 -4.09
CA ASP A 171 -12.47 13.85 -4.52
C ASP A 171 -12.51 12.51 -3.77
N ARG A 172 -11.35 11.89 -3.55
CA ARG A 172 -11.25 10.64 -2.80
C ARG A 172 -11.60 10.84 -1.31
N LEU A 173 -11.16 11.93 -0.69
CA LEU A 173 -11.56 12.31 0.68
C LEU A 173 -13.09 12.44 0.81
N ARG A 174 -13.75 13.12 -0.14
CA ARG A 174 -15.21 13.26 -0.15
C ARG A 174 -15.92 11.93 -0.39
N LYS A 175 -15.40 11.08 -1.30
CA LYS A 175 -15.91 9.72 -1.51
C LYS A 175 -15.85 8.92 -0.20
N PHE A 176 -14.71 8.95 0.49
CA PHE A 176 -14.53 8.24 1.76
C PHE A 176 -15.38 8.83 2.88
N LEU A 177 -15.57 10.15 2.93
CA LEU A 177 -16.48 10.77 3.90
C LEU A 177 -17.91 10.28 3.72
N ASN A 178 -18.41 10.24 2.48
CA ASN A 178 -19.75 9.74 2.19
C ASN A 178 -19.89 8.25 2.56
N ALA A 179 -18.89 7.43 2.23
CA ALA A 179 -18.87 6.03 2.62
C ALA A 179 -18.86 5.85 4.15
N ALA A 180 -17.98 6.56 4.85
CA ALA A 180 -17.89 6.54 6.32
C ALA A 180 -19.22 6.96 6.96
N LYS A 181 -19.86 8.04 6.48
CA LYS A 181 -21.19 8.48 6.95
C LYS A 181 -22.26 7.41 6.75
N SER A 182 -22.26 6.73 5.60
CA SER A 182 -23.25 5.69 5.31
C SER A 182 -23.09 4.43 6.15
N LEU A 183 -21.87 4.15 6.62
CA LEU A 183 -21.50 2.94 7.37
C LEU A 183 -21.46 3.15 8.90
N SER A 184 -21.53 4.40 9.36
CA SER A 184 -21.44 4.76 10.79
C SER A 184 -22.81 4.89 11.44
N SER A 185 -22.91 4.54 12.73
CA SER A 185 -24.10 4.90 13.52
C SER A 185 -24.20 6.41 13.73
N PRO A 186 -25.37 6.93 14.14
CA PRO A 186 -25.50 8.34 14.55
C PRO A 186 -24.57 8.71 15.71
N GLU A 187 -24.35 7.83 16.69
CA GLU A 187 -23.40 8.11 17.78
C GLU A 187 -21.96 8.17 17.29
N GLU A 188 -21.55 7.23 16.43
CA GLU A 188 -20.20 7.19 15.85
C GLU A 188 -19.94 8.43 14.99
N SER A 189 -20.90 8.78 14.12
CA SER A 189 -20.81 9.97 13.27
C SER A 189 -20.58 11.24 14.09
N LYS A 190 -21.25 11.33 15.25
CA LYS A 190 -21.10 12.46 16.19
C LYS A 190 -19.75 12.40 16.92
N SER A 191 -19.34 11.22 17.36
CA SER A 191 -18.06 11.00 18.05
C SER A 191 -16.85 11.36 17.19
N PHE A 192 -16.91 11.10 15.88
CA PHE A 192 -15.85 11.45 14.92
C PHE A 192 -16.05 12.83 14.27
N CYS A 193 -17.12 13.55 14.63
CA CYS A 193 -17.48 14.84 14.03
C CYS A 193 -17.55 14.80 12.49
N LEU A 194 -18.11 13.72 11.92
CA LEU A 194 -18.21 13.53 10.47
C LEU A 194 -19.08 14.61 9.80
N ASP A 195 -19.98 15.22 10.56
CA ASP A 195 -20.82 16.34 10.15
C ASP A 195 -20.00 17.58 9.77
N LYS A 196 -18.88 17.82 10.44
CA LYS A 196 -17.98 18.96 10.16
C LYS A 196 -16.94 18.66 9.08
N MET A 197 -16.69 17.38 8.79
CA MET A 197 -15.56 16.95 7.97
C MET A 197 -15.58 17.51 6.53
N GLU A 198 -16.76 17.74 5.94
CA GLU A 198 -16.85 18.34 4.60
C GLU A 198 -16.34 19.78 4.58
N GLU A 199 -16.67 20.56 5.61
CA GLU A 199 -16.19 21.92 5.78
C GLU A 199 -14.67 21.94 5.96
N GLU A 200 -14.14 21.00 6.76
CA GLU A 200 -12.71 20.81 6.97
C GLU A 200 -11.97 20.49 5.67
N ILE A 201 -12.48 19.53 4.88
CA ILE A 201 -11.92 19.20 3.56
C ILE A 201 -11.92 20.43 2.65
N CYS A 202 -13.01 21.20 2.62
CA CYS A 202 -13.11 22.42 1.81
C CYS A 202 -12.10 23.50 2.24
N ILE A 203 -11.86 23.65 3.54
CA ILE A 203 -10.87 24.60 4.07
C ILE A 203 -9.46 24.18 3.65
N LEU A 204 -9.11 22.90 3.81
CA LEU A 204 -7.80 22.39 3.41
C LEU A 204 -7.59 22.51 1.90
N GLU A 205 -8.56 22.09 1.10
CA GLU A 205 -8.49 22.16 -0.36
C GLU A 205 -8.28 23.60 -0.82
N ARG A 206 -8.99 24.58 -0.25
CA ARG A 206 -8.82 25.99 -0.60
C ARG A 206 -7.46 26.54 -0.19
N ARG A 207 -6.96 26.15 0.99
CA ARG A 207 -5.65 26.59 1.50
C ARG A 207 -4.49 25.99 0.70
N LEU A 208 -4.67 24.78 0.20
CA LEU A 208 -3.60 24.00 -0.41
C LEU A 208 -3.60 24.06 -1.94
N SER A 209 -4.75 24.14 -2.61
CA SER A 209 -4.85 24.01 -4.09
C SER A 209 -4.39 25.25 -4.89
N GLY A 210 -3.21 25.80 -4.59
CA GLY A 210 -2.60 26.94 -5.27
C GLY A 210 -1.75 26.57 -6.50
N ASN A 211 -1.39 27.58 -7.31
CA ASN A 211 -0.64 27.41 -8.57
C ASN A 211 0.84 27.02 -8.40
N TYR A 212 1.34 26.94 -7.18
CA TYR A 212 2.75 26.71 -6.87
C TYR A 212 3.07 25.23 -6.62
N GLN A 213 2.06 24.36 -6.68
CA GLN A 213 2.21 22.97 -6.30
C GLN A 213 2.84 22.15 -7.41
N ARG A 214 3.89 21.41 -7.07
CA ARG A 214 4.42 20.36 -7.93
C ARG A 214 3.49 19.15 -7.87
N ILE A 215 2.78 18.90 -8.96
CA ILE A 215 1.99 17.69 -9.16
C ILE A 215 2.89 16.61 -9.78
N GLY A 216 2.94 15.45 -9.14
CA GLY A 216 3.70 14.28 -9.59
C GLY A 216 2.83 13.03 -9.55
N PHE A 217 3.33 11.93 -10.09
CA PHE A 217 2.68 10.64 -9.90
C PHE A 217 3.03 10.11 -8.51
N CYS A 218 2.08 10.16 -7.58
CA CYS A 218 2.30 9.85 -6.17
C CYS A 218 1.91 8.41 -5.85
N HIS A 219 2.58 7.81 -4.88
CA HIS A 219 2.23 6.48 -4.37
C HIS A 219 0.95 6.53 -3.50
N ASN A 220 0.82 7.60 -2.70
CA ASN A 220 -0.24 7.90 -1.74
C ASN A 220 -0.37 6.93 -0.54
N ASP A 221 0.35 5.81 -0.54
CA ASP A 221 0.37 4.83 0.56
C ASP A 221 1.81 4.30 0.82
N LEU A 222 2.78 5.19 0.99
CA LEU A 222 4.19 4.81 1.11
C LEU A 222 4.58 4.38 2.54
N GLN A 223 3.91 3.37 3.08
CA GLN A 223 4.28 2.72 4.34
C GLN A 223 5.43 1.70 4.14
N TYR A 224 6.14 1.31 5.20
CA TYR A 224 7.33 0.44 5.08
C TYR A 224 7.05 -0.93 4.44
N GLY A 225 5.81 -1.44 4.53
CA GLY A 225 5.36 -2.66 3.87
C GLY A 225 5.35 -2.56 2.35
N ASN A 226 5.24 -1.35 1.81
CA ASN A 226 5.21 -1.10 0.37
C ASN A 226 6.61 -0.75 -0.19
N ILE A 227 7.66 -0.91 0.62
CA ILE A 227 9.05 -0.62 0.27
C ILE A 227 9.89 -1.88 0.44
N MET A 228 10.55 -2.30 -0.63
CA MET A 228 11.49 -3.41 -0.63
C MET A 228 12.90 -2.92 -0.88
N MET A 229 13.87 -3.47 -0.15
CA MET A 229 15.29 -3.19 -0.32
C MET A 229 16.06 -4.47 -0.62
N ASP A 230 16.82 -4.44 -1.70
CA ASP A 230 17.90 -5.39 -1.93
C ASP A 230 19.11 -4.96 -1.10
N GLU A 231 19.52 -5.81 -0.17
CA GLU A 231 20.64 -5.55 0.74
C GLU A 231 21.99 -5.52 0.03
N GLU A 232 22.16 -6.26 -1.06
CA GLU A 232 23.43 -6.37 -1.80
C GLU A 232 23.64 -5.14 -2.69
N SER A 233 22.62 -4.78 -3.48
CA SER A 233 22.69 -3.62 -4.39
C SER A 233 22.29 -2.29 -3.73
N LYS A 234 21.74 -2.33 -2.51
CA LYS A 234 21.12 -1.18 -1.82
C LYS A 234 20.08 -0.46 -2.69
N SER A 235 19.37 -1.22 -3.54
CA SER A 235 18.32 -0.68 -4.41
C SER A 235 16.95 -0.78 -3.76
N ILE A 236 16.16 0.29 -3.89
CA ILE A 236 14.79 0.36 -3.39
C ILE A 236 13.81 0.09 -4.53
N THR A 237 12.84 -0.79 -4.26
CA THR A 237 11.67 -1.00 -5.12
C THR A 237 10.41 -0.68 -4.34
N ILE A 238 9.64 0.28 -4.83
CA ILE A 238 8.30 0.60 -4.31
C ILE A 238 7.32 -0.35 -4.98
N ILE A 239 6.38 -0.91 -4.21
CA ILE A 239 5.36 -1.85 -4.70
C ILE A 239 3.97 -1.42 -4.22
N ASP A 240 2.92 -2.04 -4.75
CA ASP A 240 1.53 -1.89 -4.31
C ASP A 240 0.88 -0.51 -4.60
N TYR A 241 0.72 -0.22 -5.89
CA TYR A 241 0.27 1.07 -6.41
C TYR A 241 -1.26 1.27 -6.40
N GLU A 242 -2.01 0.61 -5.52
CA GLU A 242 -3.49 0.63 -5.54
C GLU A 242 -4.07 2.03 -5.26
N TYR A 243 -3.38 2.83 -4.44
CA TYR A 243 -3.74 4.22 -4.17
C TYR A 243 -3.07 5.21 -5.11
N ALA A 244 -2.15 4.77 -5.98
CA ALA A 244 -1.30 5.65 -6.76
C ALA A 244 -2.08 6.48 -7.79
N SER A 245 -1.78 7.76 -7.87
CA SER A 245 -2.44 8.72 -8.75
C SER A 245 -1.66 10.02 -8.84
N TYR A 246 -2.04 10.90 -9.76
CA TYR A 246 -1.51 12.27 -9.75
C TYR A 246 -2.03 13.02 -8.52
N ASN A 247 -1.09 13.57 -7.74
CA ASN A 247 -1.35 14.37 -6.55
C ASN A 247 -0.17 15.33 -6.29
N PRO A 248 -0.33 16.29 -5.37
CA PRO A 248 0.79 17.10 -4.90
C PRO A 248 1.90 16.22 -4.32
N VAL A 249 3.14 16.41 -4.76
CA VAL A 249 4.31 15.68 -4.26
C VAL A 249 4.47 15.83 -2.74
N ALA A 250 4.17 17.03 -2.22
CA ALA A 250 4.18 17.31 -0.80
C ALA A 250 3.20 16.43 -0.01
N TYR A 251 2.06 16.04 -0.58
CA TYR A 251 1.12 15.12 0.08
C TYR A 251 1.71 13.72 0.25
N ASP A 252 2.40 13.21 -0.77
CA ASP A 252 2.97 11.86 -0.73
C ASP A 252 4.11 11.77 0.29
N ILE A 253 4.94 12.82 0.37
CA ILE A 253 6.00 12.97 1.38
C ILE A 253 5.39 13.10 2.78
N ALA A 254 4.36 13.95 2.94
CA ALA A 254 3.67 14.10 4.23
C ALA A 254 3.07 12.78 4.69
N ASN A 255 2.46 12.03 3.79
CA ASN A 255 1.93 10.71 4.08
C ASN A 255 3.03 9.75 4.53
N HIS A 256 4.18 9.72 3.84
CA HIS A 256 5.31 8.90 4.22
C HIS A 256 5.83 9.25 5.63
N PHE A 257 5.92 10.53 5.98
CA PHE A 257 6.30 10.96 7.33
C PHE A 257 5.25 10.57 8.38
N CYS A 258 3.96 10.66 8.05
CA CYS A 258 2.89 10.14 8.91
C CYS A 258 2.98 8.62 9.11
N GLU A 259 3.60 7.85 8.22
CA GLU A 259 3.80 6.40 8.40
C GLU A 259 4.99 6.07 9.32
N MET A 260 5.92 7.02 9.57
CA MET A 260 7.04 6.80 10.50
C MET A 260 6.63 6.70 11.97
N VAL A 261 5.38 7.06 12.30
CA VAL A 261 4.81 6.96 13.64
C VAL A 261 4.16 5.60 13.91
N ALA A 262 3.99 4.77 12.88
CA ALA A 262 3.30 3.49 12.95
C ALA A 262 4.29 2.31 13.04
N ASP A 263 3.95 1.31 13.84
CA ASP A 263 4.60 0.00 13.84
C ASP A 263 3.53 -1.12 13.88
N TYR A 264 3.17 -1.57 12.68
CA TYR A 264 2.18 -2.62 12.43
C TYR A 264 2.67 -4.03 12.80
N HIS A 265 3.90 -4.20 13.28
CA HIS A 265 4.44 -5.49 13.74
C HIS A 265 4.46 -5.62 15.27
N THR A 266 3.85 -4.69 16.00
CA THR A 266 3.67 -4.75 17.45
C THR A 266 2.44 -5.57 17.85
N GLU A 267 2.27 -5.83 19.15
CA GLU A 267 1.04 -6.45 19.70
C GLU A 267 -0.19 -5.54 19.56
N THR A 268 0.03 -4.23 19.46
CA THR A 268 -1.01 -3.20 19.29
C THR A 268 -0.75 -2.41 18.00
N PRO A 269 -0.87 -3.03 16.82
CA PRO A 269 -0.43 -2.45 15.55
C PRO A 269 -1.23 -1.21 15.12
N HIS A 270 -2.37 -0.95 15.76
CA HIS A 270 -3.22 0.23 15.55
C HIS A 270 -2.78 1.45 16.37
N VAL A 271 -1.86 1.29 17.33
CA VAL A 271 -1.37 2.38 18.19
C VAL A 271 -0.26 3.14 17.48
N LEU A 272 -0.39 4.46 17.44
CA LEU A 272 0.50 5.39 16.77
C LEU A 272 1.37 6.14 17.78
N ASP A 273 2.66 6.24 17.51
CA ASP A 273 3.62 6.95 18.35
C ASP A 273 4.06 8.26 17.68
N PHE A 274 3.28 9.32 17.88
CA PHE A 274 3.55 10.63 17.27
C PHE A 274 4.85 11.28 17.74
N SER A 275 5.50 10.79 18.81
CA SER A 275 6.84 11.25 19.20
C SER A 275 7.92 10.88 18.17
N LYS A 276 7.61 9.94 17.28
CA LYS A 276 8.48 9.50 16.18
C LYS A 276 8.31 10.32 14.90
N TYR A 277 7.40 11.27 14.83
CA TYR A 277 7.28 12.11 13.62
C TYR A 277 8.59 12.90 13.38
N PRO A 278 9.13 12.95 12.14
CA PRO A 278 10.37 13.68 11.85
C PRO A 278 10.15 15.20 12.04
N GLY A 279 10.91 15.83 12.95
CA GLY A 279 10.63 17.20 13.42
C GLY A 279 11.69 18.26 13.10
N ASP A 280 12.58 18.05 12.13
CA ASP A 280 13.72 18.97 11.91
C ASP A 280 13.41 20.10 10.92
N GLN A 281 13.93 21.30 11.25
CA GLN A 281 13.92 22.45 10.35
C GLN A 281 15.12 22.38 9.39
N PRO A 282 14.90 22.39 8.07
CA PRO A 282 16.00 22.41 7.12
C PRO A 282 16.73 23.76 7.15
N GLY A 283 18.04 23.74 6.87
CA GLY A 283 18.85 24.96 6.77
C GLY A 283 18.84 25.64 5.39
N ASP A 284 18.13 25.06 4.41
CA ASP A 284 18.05 25.54 3.02
C ASP A 284 16.65 26.08 2.69
N LEU A 285 16.57 27.31 2.17
CA LEU A 285 15.31 28.02 1.86
C LEU A 285 14.37 27.27 0.89
N GLU A 286 14.91 26.57 -0.12
CA GLU A 286 14.07 25.76 -1.04
C GLU A 286 13.49 24.53 -0.33
N VAL A 287 14.24 23.96 0.61
CA VAL A 287 13.79 22.83 1.43
C VAL A 287 12.77 23.32 2.46
N GLU A 288 12.92 24.54 2.99
CA GLU A 288 11.95 25.15 3.91
C GLU A 288 10.54 25.24 3.31
N GLN A 289 10.39 25.69 2.06
CA GLN A 289 9.07 25.80 1.43
C GLN A 289 8.43 24.41 1.24
N LEU A 290 9.19 23.41 0.79
CA LEU A 290 8.69 22.05 0.65
C LEU A 290 8.27 21.48 2.01
N VAL A 291 9.09 21.66 3.05
CA VAL A 291 8.77 21.22 4.41
C VAL A 291 7.50 21.88 4.92
N GLN A 292 7.32 23.20 4.72
CA GLN A 292 6.09 23.88 5.12
C GLN A 292 4.86 23.33 4.40
N ASP A 293 4.97 22.96 3.12
CA ASP A 293 3.85 22.39 2.38
C ASP A 293 3.56 20.94 2.80
N VAL A 294 4.60 20.15 3.04
CA VAL A 294 4.51 18.80 3.62
C VAL A 294 3.78 18.85 4.97
N GLU A 295 4.19 19.74 5.87
CA GLU A 295 3.57 19.89 7.19
C GLU A 295 2.08 20.20 7.09
N LYS A 296 1.64 21.06 6.16
CA LYS A 296 0.20 21.33 5.96
C LYS A 296 -0.55 20.13 5.39
N TYR A 297 0.11 19.30 4.59
CA TYR A 297 -0.49 18.11 4.00
C TYR A 297 -0.63 16.92 4.97
N THR A 298 0.07 16.94 6.11
CA THR A 298 -0.14 15.94 7.18
C THR A 298 -1.61 15.92 7.64
N LEU A 299 -2.25 17.09 7.71
CA LEU A 299 -3.66 17.26 8.03
C LEU A 299 -4.55 16.46 7.07
N ALA A 300 -4.29 16.55 5.76
CA ALA A 300 -5.03 15.80 4.76
C ALA A 300 -4.78 14.29 4.88
N SER A 301 -3.55 13.85 5.18
CA SER A 301 -3.23 12.44 5.43
C SER A 301 -3.97 11.89 6.66
N HIS A 302 -4.07 12.67 7.74
CA HIS A 302 -4.83 12.28 8.93
C HIS A 302 -6.33 12.11 8.64
N LEU A 303 -6.94 13.04 7.89
CA LEU A 303 -8.33 12.89 7.46
C LEU A 303 -8.52 11.66 6.56
N PHE A 304 -7.61 11.47 5.61
CA PHE A 304 -7.68 10.38 4.64
C PHE A 304 -7.70 9.01 5.32
N TRP A 305 -6.70 8.75 6.15
CA TRP A 305 -6.55 7.47 6.82
C TRP A 305 -7.50 7.29 8.01
N GLY A 306 -7.94 8.39 8.64
CA GLY A 306 -9.02 8.35 9.63
C GLY A 306 -10.36 7.90 9.02
N LEU A 307 -10.71 8.42 7.84
CA LEU A 307 -11.91 7.99 7.11
C LEU A 307 -11.76 6.56 6.60
N TRP A 308 -10.59 6.21 6.07
CA TRP A 308 -10.28 4.85 5.66
C TRP A 308 -10.48 3.86 6.81
N GLY A 309 -10.00 4.17 8.02
CA GLY A 309 -10.14 3.30 9.18
C GLY A 309 -11.61 3.04 9.53
N ILE A 310 -12.48 4.06 9.52
CA ILE A 310 -13.93 3.88 9.78
C ILE A 310 -14.55 2.90 8.77
N ILE A 311 -14.22 3.05 7.48
CA ILE A 311 -14.74 2.17 6.42
C ILE A 311 -14.21 0.75 6.64
N SER A 312 -12.90 0.62 6.86
CA SER A 312 -12.20 -0.64 7.07
C SER A 312 -12.73 -1.43 8.27
N ALA A 313 -13.18 -0.76 9.33
CA ALA A 313 -13.82 -1.39 10.50
C ALA A 313 -15.11 -2.18 10.16
N ARG A 314 -15.68 -1.99 8.97
CA ARG A 314 -16.90 -2.66 8.51
C ARG A 314 -16.67 -3.68 7.40
N VAL A 315 -15.60 -3.51 6.63
CA VAL A 315 -15.36 -4.28 5.41
C VAL A 315 -14.17 -5.22 5.51
N ASN A 316 -13.24 -4.98 6.44
CA ASN A 316 -12.06 -5.82 6.63
C ASN A 316 -12.26 -6.83 7.76
N VAL A 317 -11.69 -8.02 7.60
CA VAL A 317 -11.76 -9.14 8.56
C VAL A 317 -10.46 -9.31 9.38
N ILE A 318 -9.53 -8.37 9.23
CA ILE A 318 -8.24 -8.42 9.92
C ILE A 318 -8.40 -7.98 11.37
N ASP A 319 -7.67 -8.68 12.24
CA ASP A 319 -7.55 -8.36 13.66
C ASP A 319 -6.69 -7.10 13.84
N PHE A 320 -7.36 -5.95 13.73
CA PHE A 320 -6.82 -4.61 13.86
C PHE A 320 -7.93 -3.70 14.40
N ASP A 321 -7.61 -2.88 15.41
CA ASP A 321 -8.58 -1.91 15.93
C ASP A 321 -8.64 -0.68 15.03
N TYR A 322 -9.40 -0.82 13.94
CA TYR A 322 -9.63 0.24 12.96
C TYR A 322 -10.29 1.48 13.57
N MET A 323 -11.11 1.32 14.61
CA MET A 323 -11.82 2.43 15.23
C MET A 323 -10.89 3.27 16.12
N GLU A 324 -10.00 2.62 16.88
CA GLU A 324 -8.95 3.30 17.64
C GLU A 324 -7.90 3.94 16.74
N TYR A 325 -7.51 3.27 15.65
CA TYR A 325 -6.66 3.89 14.63
C TYR A 325 -7.29 5.16 14.06
N SER A 326 -8.57 5.10 13.67
CA SER A 326 -9.29 6.26 13.14
C SER A 326 -9.36 7.41 14.15
N ARG A 327 -9.61 7.07 15.42
CA ARG A 327 -9.68 8.04 16.52
C ARG A 327 -8.37 8.79 16.70
N GLN A 328 -7.24 8.09 16.74
CA GLN A 328 -5.92 8.71 16.86
C GLN A 328 -5.61 9.63 15.68
N ARG A 329 -5.91 9.21 14.44
CA ARG A 329 -5.70 10.06 13.25
C ARG A 329 -6.52 11.34 13.31
N PHE A 330 -7.82 11.27 13.65
CA PHE A 330 -8.63 12.47 13.78
C PHE A 330 -8.21 13.34 14.98
N GLN A 331 -7.86 12.75 16.12
CA GLN A 331 -7.35 13.51 17.25
C GLN A 331 -6.09 14.30 16.87
N GLN A 332 -5.17 13.68 16.14
CA GLN A 332 -3.98 14.36 15.65
C GLN A 332 -4.33 15.50 14.70
N TYR A 333 -5.26 15.28 13.75
CA TYR A 333 -5.77 16.34 12.88
C TYR A 333 -6.26 17.56 13.68
N TRP A 334 -7.13 17.34 14.68
CA TRP A 334 -7.69 18.42 15.48
C TRP A 334 -6.66 19.11 16.39
N LEU A 335 -5.62 18.39 16.82
CA LEU A 335 -4.55 18.92 17.64
C LEU A 335 -3.60 19.85 16.85
N THR A 336 -3.36 19.54 15.58
CA THR A 336 -2.36 20.23 14.74
C THR A 336 -2.94 21.20 13.70
N LYS A 337 -4.26 21.36 13.63
CA LYS A 337 -4.96 22.21 12.65
C LYS A 337 -4.72 23.72 12.82
#